data_AF-A0A7Y2H401-F1
#
_entry.id   AF-A0A7Y2H401-F1
#
_cell.length_a   1.000
_cell.length_b   1.000
_cell.length_c   1.000
_cell.angle_alpha   90.00
_cell.angle_beta   90.00
_cell.angle_gamma   90.00
#
_symmetry.space_group_name_H-M   'P 1'
#
loop_
_entity.id
_entity.type
_entity.pdbx_description
1 polymer ?
#
loop_
_entity_poly.entity_id
_entity_poly.type
_entity_poly.pdbx_seq_one_letter_code
_entity_poly.pdbx_strand_id
1 'polypeptide(L)'
;MQKLAAILFYDLMGWKFSGTMPEVKKCVIIVAPHTSNFDFILGLIVREVLQLKINYIGKHSLFRPPWGWFFRKTGGTPIDRGKSSDTVKATARIFKEREEFRLALSPEGTRKKVDQWKTGFYYISLTAGVPIVMVAFDYGRKEVKFSEP
;
A
#
# COMPACT_ATOMS: atom_id res chain seq x y z
N MET A 1 -10.19 -9.83 14.74
CA MET A 1 -9.15 -8.78 14.83
C MET A 1 -9.70 -7.43 14.37
N GLN A 2 -10.48 -7.37 13.28
CA GLN A 2 -11.22 -6.17 12.85
C GLN A 2 -11.82 -5.30 13.98
N LYS A 3 -12.59 -5.86 14.92
CA LYS A 3 -13.17 -5.06 16.04
C LYS A 3 -12.10 -4.34 16.88
N LEU A 4 -11.00 -5.03 17.19
CA LEU A 4 -9.87 -4.43 17.91
C LEU A 4 -9.17 -3.36 17.07
N ALA A 5 -8.97 -3.62 15.77
CA ALA A 5 -8.40 -2.64 14.86
C ALA A 5 -9.30 -1.40 14.71
N ALA A 6 -10.63 -1.59 14.70
CA ALA A 6 -11.61 -0.52 14.63
C ALA A 6 -11.59 0.32 15.91
N ILE A 7 -11.59 -0.31 17.10
CA ILE A 7 -11.47 0.41 18.38
C ILE A 7 -10.15 1.19 18.43
N LEU A 8 -9.04 0.55 18.03
CA LEU A 8 -7.74 1.22 17.97
C LEU A 8 -7.77 2.43 17.03
N PHE A 9 -8.33 2.26 15.83
CA PHE A 9 -8.36 3.30 14.80
C PHE A 9 -9.30 4.46 15.17
N TYR A 10 -10.56 4.17 15.47
CA TYR A 10 -11.59 5.18 15.73
C TYR A 10 -11.50 5.75 17.15
N ASP A 11 -11.43 4.91 18.18
CA ASP A 11 -11.60 5.36 19.57
C ASP A 11 -10.27 5.76 20.21
N LEU A 12 -9.21 4.96 20.04
CA LEU A 12 -7.93 5.24 20.71
C LEU A 12 -7.07 6.24 19.94
N MET A 13 -6.92 6.04 18.64
CA MET A 13 -6.10 6.91 17.80
C MET A 13 -6.89 8.14 17.32
N GLY A 14 -8.24 8.07 17.28
CA GLY A 14 -9.10 9.17 16.85
C GLY A 14 -9.12 9.40 15.33
N TRP A 15 -8.84 8.36 14.55
CA TRP A 15 -8.87 8.44 13.08
C TRP A 15 -10.24 8.13 12.52
N LYS A 16 -10.51 8.67 11.33
CA LYS A 16 -11.74 8.40 10.57
C LYS A 16 -11.45 8.28 9.08
N PHE A 17 -12.40 7.71 8.35
CA PHE A 17 -12.36 7.66 6.89
C PHE A 17 -13.08 8.87 6.30
N SER A 18 -12.54 9.37 5.19
CA SER A 18 -13.18 10.40 4.37
C SER A 18 -13.23 9.89 2.93
N GLY A 19 -14.44 9.75 2.40
CA GLY A 19 -14.69 9.02 1.16
C GLY A 19 -14.73 7.50 1.35
N THR A 20 -14.86 6.79 0.25
CA THR A 20 -15.02 5.33 0.23
C THR A 20 -13.92 4.69 -0.60
N MET A 21 -13.25 3.68 -0.04
CA MET A 21 -12.28 2.88 -0.78
C MET A 21 -13.01 2.12 -1.91
N PRO A 22 -12.61 2.27 -3.18
CA PRO A 22 -13.27 1.58 -4.28
C PRO A 22 -13.21 0.06 -4.15
N GLU A 23 -14.30 -0.63 -4.50
CA GLU A 23 -14.41 -2.10 -4.48
C GLU A 23 -13.70 -2.77 -5.67
N VAL A 24 -12.44 -2.41 -5.90
CA VAL A 24 -11.61 -3.00 -6.95
C VAL A 24 -10.76 -4.13 -6.39
N LYS A 25 -10.75 -5.30 -7.04
CA LYS A 25 -9.94 -6.47 -6.63
C LYS A 25 -8.46 -6.32 -6.99
N LYS A 26 -8.16 -5.52 -8.02
CA LYS A 26 -6.81 -5.26 -8.52
C LYS A 26 -6.62 -3.78 -8.74
N CYS A 27 -5.66 -3.17 -8.04
CA CYS A 27 -5.32 -1.76 -8.20
C CYS A 27 -3.92 -1.47 -7.66
N VAL A 28 -3.36 -0.34 -8.10
CA VAL A 28 -2.23 0.31 -7.45
C VAL A 28 -2.78 1.37 -6.51
N ILE A 29 -2.44 1.30 -5.24
CA ILE A 29 -2.80 2.29 -4.23
C ILE A 29 -1.57 3.15 -3.98
N ILE A 30 -1.65 4.43 -4.32
CA ILE A 30 -0.61 5.39 -3.93
C ILE A 30 -1.00 6.08 -2.64
N VAL A 31 -0.11 6.07 -1.66
CA VAL A 31 -0.30 6.72 -0.37
C VAL A 31 0.65 7.90 -0.27
N ALA A 32 0.10 9.12 -0.15
CA ALA A 32 0.89 10.34 0.01
C ALA A 32 0.18 11.34 0.93
N PRO A 33 0.89 12.12 1.75
CA PRO A 33 2.36 12.11 1.87
C PRO A 33 2.88 10.96 2.74
N HIS A 34 4.07 10.45 2.43
CA HIS A 34 4.80 9.48 3.24
C HIS A 34 5.84 10.21 4.08
N THR A 35 5.53 10.46 5.35
CA THR A 35 6.39 11.26 6.23
C THR A 35 7.02 10.43 7.35
N SER A 36 6.49 9.24 7.64
CA SER A 36 6.92 8.43 8.79
C SER A 36 6.89 6.93 8.50
N ASN A 37 7.72 6.17 9.21
CA ASN A 37 7.58 4.70 9.22
C ASN A 37 6.24 4.27 9.83
N PHE A 38 5.62 5.14 10.65
CA PHE A 38 4.31 4.90 11.22
C PHE A 38 3.22 4.78 10.14
N ASP A 39 3.42 5.35 8.95
CA ASP A 39 2.50 5.20 7.81
C ASP A 39 2.30 3.71 7.46
N PHE A 40 3.33 2.89 7.61
CA PHE A 40 3.21 1.45 7.37
C PHE A 40 2.32 0.77 8.42
N ILE A 41 2.50 1.10 9.72
CA ILE A 41 1.68 0.55 10.80
C ILE A 41 0.23 1.00 10.64
N LEU A 42 0.02 2.29 10.37
CA LEU A 42 -1.30 2.85 10.09
C LEU A 42 -1.96 2.13 8.91
N GLY A 43 -1.22 1.90 7.82
CA GLY A 43 -1.71 1.13 6.68
C GLY A 43 -2.13 -0.32 7.02
N LEU A 44 -1.39 -0.99 7.91
CA LEU A 44 -1.77 -2.32 8.41
C LEU A 44 -3.04 -2.31 9.27
N ILE A 45 -3.27 -1.23 10.02
CA ILE A 45 -4.52 -1.04 10.79
C ILE A 45 -5.66 -0.74 9.84
N VAL A 46 -5.51 0.24 8.95
CA VAL A 46 -6.52 0.68 7.98
C VAL A 46 -7.03 -0.49 7.15
N ARG A 47 -6.15 -1.34 6.60
CA ARG A 47 -6.58 -2.49 5.80
C ARG A 47 -7.38 -3.51 6.61
N GLU A 48 -7.08 -3.68 7.90
CA GLU A 48 -7.79 -4.61 8.79
C GLU A 48 -9.16 -4.04 9.14
N VAL A 49 -9.27 -2.73 9.37
CA VAL A 49 -10.56 -2.04 9.57
C VAL A 49 -11.44 -2.15 8.33
N LEU A 50 -10.87 -1.89 7.14
CA LEU A 50 -11.56 -2.01 5.84
C LEU A 50 -11.83 -3.47 5.43
N GLN A 51 -11.23 -4.46 6.12
CA GLN A 51 -11.25 -5.87 5.74
C GLN A 51 -10.76 -6.15 4.31
N LEU A 52 -9.80 -5.35 3.84
CA LEU A 52 -9.23 -5.49 2.50
C LEU A 52 -7.83 -6.12 2.57
N LYS A 53 -7.57 -7.06 1.68
CA LYS A 53 -6.21 -7.53 1.43
C LYS A 53 -5.46 -6.47 0.64
N ILE A 54 -4.66 -5.69 1.35
CA ILE A 54 -3.71 -4.73 0.80
C ILE A 54 -2.30 -5.30 0.93
N ASN A 55 -1.57 -5.27 -0.18
CA ASN A 55 -0.26 -5.83 -0.39
C ASN A 55 0.80 -4.74 -0.56
N TYR A 56 2.05 -5.09 -0.35
CA TYR A 56 3.19 -4.24 -0.69
C TYR A 56 4.28 -5.10 -1.30
N ILE A 57 5.17 -4.49 -2.09
CA ILE A 57 6.36 -5.16 -2.60
C ILE A 57 7.55 -4.89 -1.69
N GLY A 58 8.41 -5.88 -1.48
CA GLY A 58 9.63 -5.76 -0.69
C GLY A 58 10.82 -6.43 -1.37
N LYS A 59 12.04 -6.00 -1.01
CA LYS A 59 13.26 -6.67 -1.49
C LYS A 59 13.23 -8.14 -1.05
N HIS A 60 13.53 -9.06 -1.96
CA HIS A 60 13.51 -10.51 -1.70
C HIS A 60 14.27 -10.92 -0.41
N SER A 61 15.37 -10.24 -0.07
CA SER A 61 16.14 -10.52 1.15
C SER A 61 15.36 -10.34 2.46
N LEU A 62 14.34 -9.48 2.50
CA LEU A 62 13.47 -9.30 3.69
C LEU A 62 12.61 -10.54 3.99
N PHE A 63 12.44 -11.41 3.00
CA PHE A 63 11.57 -12.59 3.08
C PHE A 63 12.32 -13.86 3.48
N ARG A 64 13.60 -13.73 3.85
CA ARG A 64 14.42 -14.81 4.39
C ARG A 64 14.23 -14.93 5.92
N PRO A 65 14.49 -16.11 6.53
CA PRO A 65 14.49 -16.26 7.97
C PRO A 65 15.42 -15.26 8.69
N PRO A 66 15.10 -14.82 9.92
CA PRO A 66 13.96 -15.25 10.75
C PRO A 66 12.67 -14.44 10.51
N TRP A 67 12.74 -13.28 9.82
CA TRP A 67 11.62 -12.33 9.73
C TRP A 67 10.70 -12.51 8.52
N GLY A 68 11.06 -13.38 7.58
CA GLY A 68 10.31 -13.51 6.32
C GLY A 68 8.83 -13.89 6.48
N TRP A 69 8.48 -14.65 7.52
CA TRP A 69 7.09 -15.00 7.80
C TRP A 69 6.23 -13.77 8.10
N PHE A 70 6.78 -12.77 8.79
CA PHE A 70 6.08 -11.56 9.17
C PHE A 70 5.69 -10.73 7.94
N PHE A 71 6.65 -10.55 7.02
CA PHE A 71 6.39 -9.81 5.79
C PHE A 71 5.35 -10.52 4.92
N ARG A 72 5.40 -11.87 4.82
CA ARG A 72 4.37 -12.63 4.08
C ARG A 72 2.99 -12.52 4.72
N LYS A 73 2.90 -12.68 6.05
CA LYS A 73 1.64 -12.58 6.80
C LYS A 73 1.01 -11.19 6.69
N THR A 74 1.84 -10.15 6.61
CA THR A 74 1.37 -8.78 6.41
C THR A 74 1.13 -8.41 4.94
N GLY A 75 1.10 -9.37 4.01
CA GLY A 75 0.75 -9.12 2.61
C GLY A 75 1.92 -8.67 1.73
N GLY A 76 3.14 -8.71 2.26
CA GLY A 76 4.37 -8.46 1.53
C GLY A 76 4.59 -9.50 0.43
N THR A 77 4.96 -9.01 -0.75
CA THR A 77 5.31 -9.83 -1.91
C THR A 77 6.78 -9.59 -2.26
N PRO A 78 7.62 -10.64 -2.23
CA PRO A 78 9.03 -10.50 -2.56
C PRO A 78 9.18 -10.22 -4.05
N ILE A 79 10.04 -9.28 -4.39
CA ILE A 79 10.51 -9.06 -5.75
C ILE A 79 12.03 -8.92 -5.75
N ASP A 80 12.65 -9.34 -6.85
CA ASP A 80 14.04 -9.03 -7.10
C ASP A 80 14.14 -7.61 -7.67
N ARG A 81 14.91 -6.76 -7.00
CA ARG A 81 15.04 -5.33 -7.33
C ARG A 81 16.43 -5.06 -7.89
N GLY A 82 16.76 -5.72 -9.00
CA GLY A 82 17.99 -5.46 -9.75
C GLY A 82 17.91 -4.17 -10.56
N LYS A 83 16.89 -4.03 -11.41
CA LYS A 83 16.61 -2.82 -12.21
C LYS A 83 15.13 -2.40 -12.10
N SER A 84 14.85 -1.11 -12.35
CA SER A 84 13.50 -0.53 -12.28
C SER A 84 12.54 -1.10 -13.33
N SER A 85 13.01 -1.29 -14.58
CA SER A 85 12.26 -1.95 -15.65
C SER A 85 11.79 -3.35 -15.24
N ASP A 86 12.67 -4.06 -14.56
CA ASP A 86 12.44 -5.44 -14.14
C ASP A 86 11.44 -5.48 -12.98
N THR A 87 11.48 -4.48 -12.11
CA THR A 87 10.51 -4.31 -11.02
C THR A 87 9.09 -4.04 -11.55
N VAL A 88 8.95 -3.16 -12.56
CA VAL A 88 7.64 -2.87 -13.18
C VAL A 88 7.04 -4.14 -13.79
N LYS A 89 7.81 -4.83 -14.65
CA LYS A 89 7.36 -6.06 -15.32
C LYS A 89 7.06 -7.19 -14.33
N ALA A 90 7.92 -7.39 -13.33
CA ALA A 90 7.72 -8.41 -12.30
C ALA A 90 6.45 -8.12 -11.48
N THR A 91 6.21 -6.86 -11.13
CA THR A 91 5.01 -6.47 -10.39
C THR A 91 3.75 -6.63 -11.24
N ALA A 92 3.77 -6.21 -12.51
CA ALA A 92 2.65 -6.41 -13.43
C ALA A 92 2.34 -7.91 -13.65
N ARG A 93 3.35 -8.78 -13.64
CA ARG A 93 3.15 -10.23 -13.68
C ARG A 93 2.38 -10.76 -12.46
N ILE A 94 2.67 -10.25 -11.26
CA ILE A 94 1.93 -10.61 -10.04
C ILE A 94 0.44 -10.25 -10.16
N PHE A 95 0.11 -9.10 -10.76
CA PHE A 95 -1.28 -8.72 -11.04
C PHE A 95 -2.00 -9.70 -11.97
N LYS A 96 -1.28 -10.33 -12.91
CA LYS A 96 -1.85 -11.36 -13.80
C LYS A 96 -2.09 -12.68 -13.07
N GLU A 97 -1.16 -13.09 -12.21
CA GLU A 97 -1.17 -14.38 -11.53
C GLU A 97 -2.16 -14.47 -10.36
N ARG A 98 -2.53 -13.33 -9.76
CA ARG A 98 -3.45 -13.31 -8.60
C ARG A 98 -4.83 -12.83 -9.01
N GLU A 99 -5.89 -13.43 -8.47
CA GLU A 99 -7.26 -12.93 -8.65
C GLU A 99 -7.49 -11.61 -7.91
N GLU A 100 -6.86 -11.44 -6.75
CA GLU A 100 -6.94 -10.27 -5.88
C GLU A 100 -5.53 -9.78 -5.52
N PHE A 101 -5.22 -8.52 -5.85
CA PHE A 101 -3.94 -7.91 -5.52
C PHE A 101 -4.05 -6.39 -5.51
N ARG A 102 -3.99 -5.77 -4.32
CA ARG A 102 -4.01 -4.31 -4.17
C ARG A 102 -2.65 -3.83 -3.71
N LEU A 103 -1.88 -3.24 -4.60
CA LEU A 103 -0.51 -2.86 -4.32
C LEU A 103 -0.43 -1.46 -3.72
N ALA A 104 -0.17 -1.35 -2.42
CA ALA A 104 0.12 -0.08 -1.76
C ALA A 104 1.61 0.28 -1.82
N LEU A 105 1.89 1.54 -2.16
CA LEU A 105 3.23 2.13 -2.14
C LEU A 105 3.15 3.65 -1.93
N SER A 106 4.27 4.27 -1.52
CA SER A 106 4.45 5.72 -1.60
C SER A 106 5.06 6.11 -2.94
N PRO A 107 4.44 7.05 -3.69
CA PRO A 107 4.98 7.54 -4.95
C PRO A 107 6.26 8.38 -4.75
N GLU A 108 6.44 8.98 -3.56
CA GLU A 108 7.66 9.70 -3.18
C GLU A 108 8.85 8.75 -3.02
N GLY A 109 8.59 7.53 -2.54
CA GLY A 109 9.60 6.48 -2.38
C GLY A 109 10.67 6.78 -1.33
N THR A 110 10.45 7.81 -0.50
CA THR A 110 11.25 8.23 0.64
C THR A 110 10.35 8.99 1.62
N ARG A 111 10.78 9.13 2.88
CA ARG A 111 10.09 9.94 3.89
C ARG A 111 10.46 11.43 3.86
N LYS A 112 11.49 11.76 3.08
CA LYS A 112 11.92 13.15 2.88
C LYS A 112 10.99 13.82 1.89
N LYS A 113 10.74 15.11 2.05
CA LYS A 113 10.06 15.92 1.04
C LYS A 113 10.81 15.79 -0.29
N VAL A 114 10.05 15.60 -1.37
CA VAL A 114 10.55 15.54 -2.74
C VAL A 114 9.69 16.43 -3.61
N ASP A 115 10.32 17.07 -4.60
CA ASP A 115 9.60 17.90 -5.58
C ASP A 115 9.07 17.08 -6.75
N GLN A 116 9.59 15.86 -6.94
CA GLN A 116 9.17 14.94 -8.00
C GLN A 116 8.94 13.54 -7.45
N TRP A 117 7.81 12.94 -7.82
CA TRP A 117 7.48 11.55 -7.50
C TRP A 117 8.16 10.57 -8.45
N LYS A 118 8.40 9.36 -7.97
CA LYS A 118 8.84 8.25 -8.82
C LYS A 118 7.67 7.78 -9.67
N THR A 119 7.91 7.53 -10.95
CA THR A 119 6.87 7.13 -11.93
C THR A 119 6.61 5.62 -11.99
N GLY A 120 7.33 4.81 -11.20
CA GLY A 120 7.22 3.35 -11.26
C GLY A 120 5.80 2.83 -11.00
N PHE A 121 5.04 3.47 -10.11
CA PHE A 121 3.65 3.10 -9.82
C PHE A 121 2.74 3.27 -11.03
N TYR A 122 2.96 4.34 -11.80
CA TYR A 122 2.21 4.66 -13.02
C TYR A 122 2.48 3.60 -14.08
N TYR A 123 3.76 3.26 -14.32
CA TYR A 123 4.11 2.22 -15.28
C TYR A 123 3.65 0.82 -14.83
N ILE A 124 3.60 0.53 -13.53
CA ILE A 124 3.01 -0.72 -13.02
C ILE A 124 1.52 -0.77 -13.36
N SER A 125 0.77 0.29 -13.04
CA SER A 125 -0.66 0.40 -13.35
C SER A 125 -0.93 0.24 -14.86
N LEU A 126 -0.19 0.99 -15.68
CA LEU A 126 -0.30 0.94 -17.14
C LEU A 126 0.00 -0.46 -17.69
N THR A 127 1.10 -1.09 -17.25
CA THR A 127 1.51 -2.42 -17.73
C THR A 127 0.56 -3.53 -17.28
N ALA A 128 -0.02 -3.37 -16.09
CA ALA A 128 -0.97 -4.34 -15.53
C ALA A 128 -2.42 -4.10 -16.00
N GLY A 129 -2.72 -2.93 -16.57
CA GLY A 129 -4.09 -2.54 -16.94
C GLY A 129 -5.03 -2.41 -15.73
N VAL A 130 -4.52 -1.89 -14.61
CA VAL A 130 -5.28 -1.75 -13.35
C VAL A 130 -5.36 -0.29 -12.91
N PRO A 131 -6.45 0.14 -12.25
CA PRO A 131 -6.62 1.52 -11.83
C PRO A 131 -5.62 1.93 -10.73
N ILE A 132 -5.42 3.24 -10.60
CA ILE A 132 -4.69 3.87 -9.50
C ILE A 132 -5.71 4.45 -8.53
N VAL A 133 -5.63 4.06 -7.26
CA VAL A 133 -6.41 4.66 -6.17
C VAL A 133 -5.48 5.55 -5.35
N MET A 134 -5.84 6.82 -5.20
CA MET A 134 -5.07 7.75 -4.39
C MET A 134 -5.59 7.77 -2.97
N VAL A 135 -4.68 7.68 -2.00
CA VAL A 135 -4.98 7.70 -0.58
C VAL A 135 -4.10 8.71 0.12
N ALA A 136 -4.68 9.49 1.04
CA ALA A 136 -3.94 10.41 1.87
C ALA A 136 -4.11 10.09 3.35
N PHE A 137 -2.99 10.11 4.08
CA PHE A 137 -2.98 10.10 5.54
C PHE A 137 -2.83 11.54 6.03
N ASP A 138 -3.97 12.17 6.33
CA ASP A 138 -4.02 13.52 6.89
C ASP A 138 -3.90 13.43 8.42
N TYR A 139 -2.66 13.47 8.91
CA TYR A 139 -2.36 13.44 10.34
C TYR A 139 -2.95 14.63 11.11
N GLY A 140 -3.07 15.80 10.47
CA GLY A 140 -3.61 17.00 11.09
C GLY A 140 -5.09 16.87 11.41
N ARG A 141 -5.86 16.25 10.51
CA ARG A 141 -7.29 15.96 10.71
C ARG A 141 -7.58 14.55 11.23
N LYS A 142 -6.56 13.71 11.33
CA LYS A 142 -6.66 12.27 11.58
C LYS A 142 -7.64 11.59 10.61
N GLU A 143 -7.46 11.88 9.33
CA GLU A 143 -8.32 11.36 8.26
C GLU A 143 -7.51 10.50 7.30
N VAL A 144 -8.04 9.32 6.98
CA VAL A 144 -7.62 8.58 5.79
C VAL A 144 -8.58 8.93 4.68
N LYS A 145 -8.08 9.65 3.67
CA LYS A 145 -8.88 10.13 2.54
C LYS A 145 -8.69 9.20 1.35
N PHE A 146 -9.79 8.83 0.70
CA PHE A 146 -9.78 8.07 -0.55
C PHE A 146 -10.20 8.97 -1.70
N SER A 147 -9.46 8.93 -2.81
CA SER A 147 -9.90 9.55 -4.06
C SER A 147 -11.00 8.72 -4.70
N GLU A 148 -11.94 9.42 -5.35
CA GLU A 148 -12.80 8.78 -6.34
C GLU A 148 -11.94 8.26 -7.52
N PRO A 149 -12.36 7.16 -8.20
CA PRO A 149 -11.59 6.51 -9.26
C PRO A 149 -11.35 7.38 -10.51
#